data_AF-A0A7S2H314-F1
#
_entry.id   AF-A0A7S2H314-F1
#
_cell.length_a   1.000
_cell.length_b   1.000
_cell.length_c   1.000
_cell.angle_alpha   90.00
_cell.angle_beta   90.00
_cell.angle_gamma   90.00
#
_symmetry.space_group_name_H-M   'P 1'
#
loop_
_entity.id
_entity.type
_entity.pdbx_description
1 polymer ?
#
loop_
_entity_poly.entity_id
_entity_poly.type
_entity_poly.pdbx_seq_one_letter_code
_entity_poly.pdbx_strand_id
1 'polypeptide(L)'
;DGRLLGQLHALLRGAAVFGGLFVAFGPAYSWLLMRLLYGSRWTEGGDGATAPHLLEYYCLHVCAMAINGVAEAFLNATASKQELDALARAMVAMATLYLPTTAA
;
A
#
# COMPACT_ATOMS: atom_id res chain seq x y z
N ASP A 1 -3.75 5.04 27.69
CA ASP A 1 -3.33 3.70 28.16
C ASP A 1 -1.96 3.36 27.57
N GLY A 2 -0.89 3.33 28.38
CA GLY A 2 0.49 3.30 27.89
C GLY A 2 0.89 1.99 27.20
N ARG A 3 0.20 0.88 27.52
CA ARG A 3 0.45 -0.44 26.92
C ARG A 3 -0.05 -0.53 25.47
N LEU A 4 -1.24 0.03 25.22
CA LEU A 4 -1.86 0.11 23.89
C LEU A 4 -1.00 0.91 22.91
N LEU A 5 -0.47 2.06 23.35
CA LEU A 5 0.43 2.88 22.53
C LEU A 5 1.74 2.15 22.23
N GLY A 6 2.27 1.38 23.18
CA GLY A 6 3.45 0.54 22.96
C GLY A 6 3.21 -0.55 21.92
N GLN A 7 2.06 -1.21 21.95
CA GLN A 7 1.68 -2.23 20.96
C GLN A 7 1.51 -1.63 19.56
N LEU A 8 0.81 -0.49 19.44
CA LEU A 8 0.65 0.21 18.17
C LEU A 8 2.02 0.63 17.60
N HIS A 9 2.90 1.19 18.42
CA HIS A 9 4.24 1.58 17.97
C HIS A 9 5.04 0.37 17.46
N ALA A 10 4.98 -0.78 18.16
CA ALA A 10 5.65 -2.00 17.70
C ALA A 10 5.11 -2.49 16.36
N LEU A 11 3.79 -2.50 16.17
CA LEU A 11 3.15 -2.91 14.92
C LEU A 11 3.48 -1.95 13.76
N LEU A 12 3.40 -0.64 14.00
CA LEU A 12 3.76 0.38 13.00
C LEU A 12 5.23 0.31 12.61
N ARG A 13 6.12 0.10 13.59
CA ARG A 13 7.55 -0.10 13.31
C ARG A 13 7.76 -1.36 12.49
N GLY A 14 7.08 -2.46 12.81
CA GLY A 14 7.13 -3.70 12.02
C GLY A 14 6.66 -3.48 10.58
N ALA A 15 5.52 -2.84 10.39
CA ALA A 15 4.97 -2.51 9.08
C ALA A 15 5.88 -1.58 8.27
N ALA A 16 6.48 -0.57 8.91
CA ALA A 16 7.42 0.35 8.26
C ALA A 16 8.73 -0.33 7.86
N VAL A 17 9.27 -1.24 8.70
CA VAL A 17 10.46 -2.02 8.35
C VAL A 17 10.13 -2.96 7.19
N PHE A 18 9.02 -3.68 7.26
CA PHE A 18 8.60 -4.59 6.18
C PHE A 18 8.37 -3.85 4.87
N GLY A 19 7.59 -2.78 4.87
CA GLY A 19 7.37 -1.92 3.70
C GLY A 19 8.66 -1.27 3.20
N GLY A 20 9.54 -0.87 4.12
CA GLY A 20 10.85 -0.31 3.81
C GLY A 20 11.77 -1.26 3.05
N LEU A 21 11.65 -2.57 3.25
CA LEU A 21 12.38 -3.56 2.42
C LEU A 21 11.96 -3.45 0.95
N PHE A 22 10.65 -3.33 0.67
CA PHE A 22 10.16 -3.15 -0.69
C PHE A 22 10.60 -1.81 -1.27
N VAL A 23 10.58 -0.74 -0.48
CA VAL A 23 11.07 0.58 -0.94
C VAL A 23 12.57 0.54 -1.27
N ALA A 24 13.37 -0.12 -0.44
CA ALA A 24 14.82 -0.16 -0.59
C ALA A 24 15.29 -1.05 -1.74
N PHE A 25 14.66 -2.22 -1.91
CA PHE A 25 15.11 -3.23 -2.87
C PHE A 25 14.22 -3.35 -4.09
N GLY A 26 12.91 -3.12 -3.93
CA GLY A 26 11.91 -3.29 -4.98
C GLY A 26 12.26 -2.54 -6.26
N PRO A 27 12.45 -1.21 -6.22
CA PRO A 27 12.74 -0.44 -7.43
C PRO A 27 14.00 -0.91 -8.16
N ALA A 28 15.06 -1.24 -7.42
CA ALA A 28 16.32 -1.71 -7.99
C ALA A 28 16.20 -3.08 -8.69
N TYR A 29 15.26 -3.93 -8.25
CA TYR A 29 15.05 -5.26 -8.80
C TYR A 29 13.79 -5.39 -9.69
N SER A 30 12.96 -4.35 -9.81
CA SER A 30 11.71 -4.38 -10.56
C SER A 30 11.88 -4.85 -12.00
N TRP A 31 12.90 -4.34 -12.72
CA TRP A 31 13.18 -4.77 -14.09
C TRP A 31 13.56 -6.25 -14.18
N LEU A 32 14.47 -6.70 -13.30
CA LEU A 32 14.92 -8.08 -13.28
C LEU A 32 13.76 -9.03 -12.94
N LEU A 33 12.95 -8.69 -11.94
CA LEU A 33 11.79 -9.48 -11.54
C LEU A 33 10.77 -9.58 -12.68
N MET A 34 10.48 -8.45 -13.34
CA MET A 34 9.55 -8.41 -14.47
C MET A 34 10.08 -9.25 -15.65
N ARG A 35 11.38 -9.18 -15.92
CA ARG A 35 12.05 -10.00 -16.94
C ARG A 35 11.93 -11.49 -16.65
N LEU A 36 12.15 -11.89 -15.40
CA LEU A 36 12.12 -13.30 -15.00
C LEU A 36 10.71 -13.89 -15.03
N LEU A 37 9.71 -13.13 -14.56
CA LEU A 37 8.33 -13.61 -14.44
C LEU A 37 7.53 -13.52 -15.73
N TYR A 38 7.74 -12.46 -16.51
CA TYR A 38 6.88 -12.12 -17.66
C TYR A 38 7.63 -12.07 -18.99
N GLY A 39 8.97 -12.19 -18.98
CA GLY A 39 9.79 -12.26 -20.18
C GLY A 39 9.97 -10.92 -20.89
N SER A 40 10.54 -10.97 -22.09
CA SER A 40 11.03 -9.79 -22.81
C SER A 40 10.00 -8.81 -23.30
N ARG A 41 8.79 -9.30 -23.58
CA ARG A 41 7.66 -8.49 -24.02
C ARG A 41 7.31 -7.37 -23.03
N TRP A 42 7.55 -7.57 -21.74
CA TRP A 42 7.21 -6.62 -20.68
C TRP A 42 8.40 -5.79 -20.20
N THR A 43 9.57 -5.92 -20.84
CA THR A 43 10.80 -5.24 -20.42
C THR A 43 11.61 -4.60 -21.54
N GLU A 44 11.53 -5.09 -22.78
CA GLU A 44 12.44 -4.71 -23.88
C GLU A 44 11.74 -4.00 -25.07
N GLY A 45 10.45 -3.65 -24.96
CA GLY A 45 9.75 -2.80 -25.94
C GLY A 45 8.32 -3.24 -26.26
N GLY A 46 7.46 -2.28 -26.64
CA GLY A 46 6.02 -2.46 -26.87
C GLY A 46 5.16 -1.92 -25.72
N ASP A 47 3.84 -2.15 -25.76
CA ASP A 47 2.85 -1.60 -24.80
C ASP A 47 3.14 -1.95 -23.33
N GLY A 48 3.91 -3.02 -23.08
CA GLY A 48 4.25 -3.51 -21.74
C GLY A 48 5.55 -2.97 -21.15
N ALA A 49 6.33 -2.16 -21.87
CA ALA A 49 7.65 -1.69 -21.41
C ALA A 49 7.61 -0.78 -20.17
N THR A 50 6.43 -0.28 -19.79
CA THR A 50 6.20 0.51 -18.58
C THR A 50 5.98 -0.34 -17.33
N ALA A 51 5.83 -1.66 -17.45
CA ALA A 51 5.54 -2.54 -16.33
C ALA A 51 6.61 -2.54 -15.21
N PRO A 52 7.93 -2.49 -15.51
CA PRO A 52 8.95 -2.34 -14.47
C PRO A 52 8.77 -1.04 -13.66
N HIS A 53 8.50 0.07 -14.33
CA HIS A 53 8.25 1.36 -13.68
C HIS A 53 6.99 1.33 -12.83
N LEU A 54 5.92 0.70 -13.31
CA LEU A 54 4.71 0.52 -12.50
C LEU A 54 5.03 -0.27 -11.23
N LEU A 55 5.79 -1.35 -11.33
CA LEU A 55 6.20 -2.15 -10.18
C LEU A 55 7.08 -1.35 -9.20
N GLU A 56 7.99 -0.50 -9.68
CA GLU A 56 8.76 0.44 -8.85
C GLU A 56 7.82 1.31 -7.98
N TYR A 57 6.79 1.91 -8.59
CA TYR A 57 5.79 2.70 -7.86
C TYR A 57 4.97 1.85 -6.86
N TYR A 58 4.61 0.62 -7.23
CA TYR A 58 3.92 -0.28 -6.32
C TYR A 58 4.77 -0.65 -5.10
N CYS A 59 6.09 -0.81 -5.26
CA CYS A 59 6.99 -1.04 -4.13
C CYS A 59 6.98 0.12 -3.12
N LEU A 60 6.81 1.35 -3.58
CA LEU A 60 6.60 2.52 -2.71
C LEU A 60 5.21 2.47 -2.05
N HIS A 61 4.19 2.14 -2.83
CA HIS A 61 2.81 2.07 -2.37
C HIS A 61 2.58 1.01 -1.28
N VAL A 62 3.25 -0.14 -1.35
CA VAL A 62 3.17 -1.22 -0.35
C VAL A 62 3.51 -0.72 1.06
N CYS A 63 4.48 0.20 1.19
CA CYS A 63 4.83 0.77 2.50
C CYS A 63 3.68 1.60 3.09
N ALA A 64 3.07 2.46 2.27
CA ALA A 64 1.90 3.25 2.70
C ALA A 64 0.72 2.35 3.07
N MET A 65 0.46 1.31 2.27
CA MET A 65 -0.60 0.32 2.53
C MET A 65 -0.35 -0.47 3.80
N ALA A 66 0.89 -0.86 4.10
CA ALA A 66 1.21 -1.59 5.33
C ALA A 66 0.91 -0.75 6.58
N ILE A 67 1.24 0.54 6.56
CA ILE A 67 0.95 1.47 7.66
C ILE A 67 -0.56 1.69 7.80
N ASN A 68 -1.26 1.94 6.67
CA ASN A 68 -2.71 2.13 6.67
C ASN A 68 -3.45 0.89 7.21
N GLY A 69 -3.05 -0.32 6.81
CA GLY A 69 -3.65 -1.55 7.32
C GLY A 69 -3.50 -1.75 8.84
N VAL A 70 -2.33 -1.42 9.41
CA VAL A 70 -2.14 -1.44 10.88
C VAL A 70 -3.00 -0.37 11.56
N ALA A 71 -3.09 0.83 10.98
CA ALA A 71 -3.90 1.91 11.53
C ALA A 71 -5.40 1.57 11.54
N GLU A 72 -5.93 1.03 10.44
CA GLU A 72 -7.33 0.60 10.33
C GLU A 72 -7.64 -0.55 11.27
N ALA A 73 -6.76 -1.55 11.37
CA ALA A 73 -6.93 -2.67 12.30
C ALA A 73 -6.94 -2.20 13.77
N PHE A 74 -6.04 -1.26 14.11
CA PHE A 74 -6.01 -0.67 15.45
C PHE A 74 -7.30 0.11 15.74
N LEU A 75 -7.72 0.98 14.81
CA LEU A 75 -8.93 1.75 14.98
C LEU A 75 -10.16 0.85 15.10
N ASN A 76 -10.26 -0.20 14.28
CA ASN A 76 -11.34 -1.18 14.37
C ASN A 76 -11.37 -1.93 15.71
N ALA A 77 -10.21 -2.08 16.37
CA ALA A 77 -10.12 -2.71 17.68
C ALA A 77 -10.44 -1.77 18.85
N THR A 78 -10.21 -0.45 18.71
CA THR A 78 -10.32 0.51 19.83
C THR A 78 -11.49 1.49 19.73
N ALA A 79 -12.01 1.75 18.53
CA ALA A 79 -13.04 2.75 18.30
C ALA A 79 -14.44 2.25 18.68
N SER A 80 -15.31 3.18 19.04
CA SER A 80 -16.74 2.92 19.20
C SER A 80 -17.41 2.65 17.84
N LYS A 81 -18.58 2.01 17.86
CA LYS A 81 -19.38 1.78 16.64
C LYS A 81 -19.70 3.06 15.88
N GLN A 82 -19.98 4.16 16.60
CA GLN A 82 -20.30 5.44 15.99
C GLN A 82 -19.11 6.04 15.22
N GLU A 83 -17.91 5.96 15.80
CA GLU A 83 -16.67 6.41 15.16
C GLU A 83 -16.32 5.54 13.95
N LEU A 84 -16.49 4.21 14.07
CA LEU A 84 -16.24 3.27 12.99
C LEU A 84 -17.22 3.48 11.82
N ASP A 85 -18.50 3.70 12.11
CA ASP A 85 -19.52 3.99 11.09
C ASP A 85 -19.24 5.33 10.39
N ALA A 86 -18.74 6.34 11.12
CA ALA A 86 -18.34 7.61 10.52
C ALA A 86 -17.14 7.44 9.58
N LEU A 87 -16.13 6.66 9.98
CA LEU A 87 -15.00 6.36 9.11
C LEU A 87 -15.43 5.57 7.88
N ALA A 88 -16.26 4.53 8.04
CA ALA A 88 -16.76 3.73 6.93
C ALA A 88 -17.52 4.60 5.92
N ARG A 89 -18.38 5.53 6.39
CA ARG A 89 -19.04 6.50 5.51
C ARG A 89 -18.05 7.41 4.78
N ALA A 90 -17.00 7.88 5.47
CA ALA A 90 -15.96 8.71 4.86
C ALA A 90 -15.19 7.94 3.78
N MET A 91 -14.81 6.69 4.02
CA MET A 91 -14.13 5.83 3.04
C MET A 91 -15.02 5.60 1.80
N VAL A 92 -16.30 5.31 1.99
CA VAL A 92 -17.25 5.17 0.88
C VAL A 92 -17.38 6.47 0.09
N ALA A 93 -17.49 7.62 0.77
CA ALA A 93 -17.57 8.93 0.11
C ALA A 93 -16.31 9.27 -0.69
N MET A 94 -15.12 8.94 -0.18
CA MET A 94 -13.87 9.12 -0.92
C MET A 94 -13.78 8.17 -2.12
N ALA A 95 -14.19 6.90 -1.97
CA ALA A 95 -14.20 5.94 -3.07
C ALA A 95 -15.16 6.36 -4.19
N THR A 96 -16.37 6.81 -3.86
CA THR A 96 -17.35 7.30 -4.84
C THR A 96 -16.88 8.58 -5.53
N LEU A 97 -16.18 9.47 -4.83
CA LEU A 97 -15.58 10.67 -5.42
C LEU A 97 -14.40 10.35 -6.35
N TYR A 98 -13.64 9.29 -6.07
CA TYR A 98 -12.51 8.86 -6.89
C TYR A 98 -12.93 8.18 -8.20
N LEU A 99 -14.01 7.40 -8.20
CA LEU A 99 -14.52 6.66 -9.37
C LEU A 99 -14.58 7.49 -10.68
N PRO A 100 -15.14 8.71 -10.70
CA PRO A 100 -15.15 9.57 -11.89
C PRO A 100 -13.75 9.91 -12.42
N THR A 101 -12.76 10.09 -11.54
CA THR A 101 -11.38 10.45 -11.94
C THR A 101 -10.65 9.32 -12.65
N THR A 102 -11.07 8.08 -12.43
CA THR A 102 -10.51 6.90 -13.12
C THR A 102 -11.18 6.58 -14.45
N ALA A 103 -12.31 7.22 -14.76
CA ALA A 103 -13.07 6.98 -15.98
C ALA A 103 -12.74 7.97 -17.11
N ALA A 104 -11.87 8.95 -16.85
CA ALA A 104 -11.39 9.97 -17.77
C ALA A 104 -9.95 9.65 -18.23
#